data_AF-A0A6A6ZIT0-F1
#
_entry.id   AF-A0A6A6ZIT0-F1
#
_cell.length_a   1.000
_cell.length_b   1.000
_cell.length_c   1.000
_cell.angle_alpha   90.00
_cell.angle_beta   90.00
_cell.angle_gamma   90.00
#
_symmetry.space_group_name_H-M   'P 1'
#
loop_
_entity.id
_entity.type
_entity.pdbx_description
1 polymer ?
#
loop_
_entity_poly.entity_id
_entity_poly.type
_entity_poly.pdbx_seq_one_letter_code
_entity_poly.pdbx_strand_id
1 'polypeptide(L)'
;MGLCGSLYNSHTLDRSEISTLRRFYESGHLKLLSIYFKRILTHDSDILNAFSGIIRAHSRVLGKFHWGLPLNLFASALLATYLTPHYLTRQPGFPSWSWLG
;
A
#
# COMPACT_ATOMS: atom_id res chain seq x y z
N MET A 1 -26.92 33.07 -2.42
CA MET A 1 -25.72 32.47 -1.80
C MET A 1 -25.51 31.12 -2.45
N GLY A 2 -24.54 31.04 -3.37
CA GLY A 2 -24.35 29.91 -4.28
C GLY A 2 -23.61 28.75 -3.62
N LEU A 3 -24.13 27.54 -3.84
CA LEU A 3 -23.49 26.27 -3.51
C LEU A 3 -22.23 26.11 -4.37
N CYS A 4 -21.04 26.29 -3.79
CA CYS A 4 -19.78 25.88 -4.42
C CYS A 4 -19.36 24.51 -3.88
N GLY A 5 -20.17 23.50 -4.17
CA GLY A 5 -19.76 22.10 -4.08
C GLY A 5 -18.96 21.77 -5.33
N SER A 6 -17.66 22.11 -5.33
CA SER A 6 -16.75 21.76 -6.41
C SER A 6 -16.55 20.24 -6.43
N LEU A 7 -17.38 19.58 -7.24
CA LEU A 7 -17.15 18.35 -8.00
C LEU A 7 -15.82 17.65 -7.70
N TYR A 8 -15.82 16.79 -6.67
CA TYR A 8 -14.95 15.62 -6.69
C TYR A 8 -15.43 14.77 -7.86
N ASN A 9 -14.79 14.90 -9.02
CA ASN A 9 -14.89 13.91 -10.09
C ASN A 9 -14.23 12.62 -9.60
N SER A 10 -14.93 11.87 -8.75
CA SER A 10 -14.60 10.48 -8.48
C SER A 10 -15.03 9.70 -9.71
N HIS A 11 -14.11 9.48 -10.65
CA HIS A 11 -14.25 8.35 -11.56
C HIS A 11 -14.20 7.11 -10.66
N THR A 12 -15.37 6.61 -10.25
CA THR A 12 -15.47 5.40 -9.46
C THR A 12 -14.97 4.27 -10.34
N LEU A 13 -13.90 3.59 -9.90
CA LEU A 13 -13.36 2.42 -10.58
C LEU A 13 -14.46 1.38 -10.72
N ASP A 14 -14.64 0.83 -11.92
CA ASP A 14 -15.58 -0.27 -12.12
C ASP A 14 -15.04 -1.57 -11.49
N ARG A 15 -15.94 -2.54 -11.24
CA ARG A 15 -15.58 -3.86 -10.70
C ARG A 15 -14.49 -4.56 -11.51
N SER A 16 -14.52 -4.42 -12.84
CA SER A 16 -13.48 -5.02 -13.70
C SER A 16 -12.09 -4.42 -13.41
N GLU A 17 -12.01 -3.10 -13.28
CA GLU A 17 -10.77 -2.39 -12.96
C GLU A 17 -10.28 -2.76 -11.57
N ILE A 18 -11.16 -2.77 -10.56
CA ILE A 18 -10.81 -3.19 -9.20
C ILE A 18 -10.27 -4.62 -9.19
N SER A 19 -10.88 -5.54 -9.94
CA SER A 19 -10.40 -6.93 -10.01
C SER A 19 -9.02 -7.04 -10.64
N THR A 20 -8.73 -6.21 -11.64
CA THR A 20 -7.43 -6.14 -12.31
C THR A 20 -6.36 -5.58 -11.39
N LEU A 21 -6.67 -4.47 -10.71
CA LEU A 21 -5.79 -3.87 -9.70
C LEU A 21 -5.48 -4.87 -8.58
N ARG A 22 -6.50 -5.60 -8.11
CA ARG A 22 -6.32 -6.62 -7.07
C ARG A 22 -5.38 -7.74 -7.52
N ARG A 23 -5.53 -8.26 -8.75
CA ARG A 23 -4.60 -9.26 -9.30
C ARG A 23 -3.17 -8.74 -9.40
N PHE A 24 -2.99 -7.50 -9.83
CA PHE A 24 -1.67 -6.87 -9.92
C PHE A 24 -1.03 -6.70 -8.53
N TYR A 25 -1.84 -6.27 -7.56
CA TYR A 25 -1.44 -6.15 -6.17
C TYR A 25 -0.99 -7.50 -5.59
N GLU A 26 -1.82 -8.54 -5.74
CA GLU A 26 -1.57 -9.88 -5.22
C GLU A 26 -0.34 -10.55 -5.86
N SER A 27 -0.17 -10.44 -7.17
CA SER A 27 0.92 -11.11 -7.90
C SER A 27 2.27 -10.40 -7.80
N GLY A 28 2.28 -9.06 -7.73
CA GLY A 28 3.50 -8.25 -7.77
C GLY A 28 3.83 -7.60 -6.44
N HIS A 29 2.93 -6.76 -5.93
CA HIS A 29 3.19 -5.90 -4.78
C HIS A 29 3.41 -6.71 -3.50
N LEU A 30 2.54 -7.68 -3.25
CA LEU A 30 2.61 -8.59 -2.11
C LEU A 30 3.91 -9.41 -2.10
N LYS A 31 4.39 -9.83 -3.28
CA LYS A 31 5.67 -10.54 -3.42
C LYS A 31 6.85 -9.66 -3.02
N LEU A 32 6.89 -8.40 -3.47
CA LEU A 32 7.95 -7.46 -3.08
C LEU A 32 7.94 -7.16 -1.58
N LEU A 33 6.76 -7.04 -0.97
CA LEU A 33 6.64 -6.87 0.47
C LEU A 33 7.15 -8.08 1.25
N SER A 34 6.85 -9.29 0.79
CA SER A 34 7.36 -10.51 1.42
C SER A 34 8.90 -10.57 1.41
N ILE A 35 9.53 -10.03 0.37
CA ILE A 35 11.00 -9.91 0.26
C ILE A 35 11.50 -8.80 1.19
N TYR A 36 10.82 -7.66 1.20
CA TYR A 36 11.13 -6.52 2.07
C TYR A 36 11.10 -6.89 3.55
N PHE A 37 10.05 -7.56 4.02
CA PHE A 37 9.93 -7.97 5.43
C PHE A 37 10.98 -8.97 5.89
N LYS A 38 11.62 -9.68 4.96
CA LYS A 38 12.73 -10.60 5.25
C LYS A 38 14.09 -9.90 5.30
N ARG A 39 14.18 -8.63 4.91
CA ARG A 39 15.44 -7.89 4.94
C ARG A 39 15.75 -7.49 6.37
N ILE A 40 16.97 -7.80 6.79
CA ILE A 40 17.58 -7.22 7.98
C ILE A 40 18.17 -5.90 7.53
N LEU A 41 17.48 -4.80 7.81
CA LEU A 41 17.95 -3.45 7.50
C LEU A 41 18.77 -2.96 8.70
N THR A 42 20.04 -2.59 8.44
CA THR A 42 20.98 -2.18 9.49
C THR A 42 20.64 -0.81 10.07
N HIS A 43 20.02 0.06 9.27
CA HIS A 43 19.59 1.39 9.70
C HIS A 43 18.09 1.54 9.49
N ASP A 44 17.38 2.04 10.51
CA ASP A 44 15.94 2.31 10.42
C ASP A 44 15.60 3.33 9.31
N SER A 45 16.54 4.20 8.95
CA SER A 45 16.38 5.12 7.81
C SER A 45 16.25 4.42 6.46
N ASP A 46 16.77 3.20 6.32
CA ASP A 46 16.74 2.44 5.06
C ASP A 46 15.39 1.78 4.81
N ILE A 47 14.57 1.62 5.85
CA ILE A 47 13.18 1.10 5.80
C ILE A 47 12.36 1.95 4.83
N LEU A 48 12.36 3.27 5.04
CA LEU A 48 11.61 4.21 4.21
C LEU A 48 12.12 4.25 2.77
N ASN A 49 13.44 4.25 2.59
CA ASN A 49 14.04 4.28 1.25
C ASN A 49 13.72 3.01 0.46
N ALA A 50 13.88 1.83 1.08
CA ALA A 50 13.57 0.55 0.44
C ALA A 50 12.08 0.42 0.11
N PHE A 51 11.19 0.80 1.04
CA PHE A 51 9.75 0.75 0.80
C PHE A 51 9.31 1.77 -0.27
N SER A 52 9.94 2.96 -0.30
CA SER A 52 9.65 3.96 -1.33
C SER A 52 9.89 3.44 -2.74
N GLY A 53 10.90 2.57 -2.92
CA GLY A 53 11.16 1.89 -4.20
C GLY A 53 9.98 1.01 -4.63
N ILE A 54 9.41 0.24 -3.70
CA ILE A 54 8.25 -0.63 -3.95
C ILE A 54 7.02 0.20 -4.34
N ILE A 55 6.76 1.28 -3.60
CA ILE A 55 5.66 2.21 -3.91
C ILE A 55 5.87 2.82 -5.30
N ARG A 56 7.05 3.38 -5.58
CA ARG A 56 7.34 4.06 -6.85
C ARG A 56 7.13 3.13 -8.04
N ALA A 57 7.62 1.89 -7.94
CA ALA A 57 7.46 0.88 -8.99
C ALA A 57 5.99 0.55 -9.30
N HIS A 58 5.11 0.59 -8.30
CA HIS A 58 3.72 0.16 -8.44
C HIS A 58 2.69 1.30 -8.45
N SER A 59 3.08 2.53 -8.12
CA SER A 59 2.20 3.71 -8.06
C SER A 59 1.53 4.05 -9.39
N ARG A 60 2.18 3.75 -10.52
CA ARG A 60 1.61 3.96 -11.86
C ARG A 60 0.39 3.09 -12.14
N VAL A 61 0.32 1.91 -11.51
CA VAL A 61 -0.76 0.94 -11.72
C VAL A 61 -1.75 0.98 -10.55
N LEU A 62 -1.27 0.93 -9.32
CA LEU A 62 -2.09 0.88 -8.11
C LEU A 62 -2.59 2.25 -7.65
N GLY A 63 -2.07 3.32 -8.23
CA GLY A 63 -2.42 4.69 -7.90
C GLY A 63 -1.68 5.20 -6.66
N LYS A 64 -2.38 6.04 -5.89
CA LYS A 64 -1.82 6.70 -4.71
C LYS A 64 -1.72 5.72 -3.53
N PHE A 65 -0.73 5.95 -2.68
CA PHE A 65 -0.49 5.19 -1.47
C PHE A 65 -0.63 6.07 -0.24
N HIS A 66 -1.06 5.47 0.87
CA HIS A 66 -1.13 6.09 2.19
C HIS A 66 -0.62 5.10 3.24
N TRP A 67 0.38 5.50 4.02
CA TRP A 67 1.05 4.63 5.01
C TRP A 67 1.45 3.24 4.48
N GLY A 68 1.87 3.20 3.21
CA GLY A 68 2.30 1.98 2.53
C GLY A 68 1.18 1.15 1.89
N LEU A 69 -0.09 1.57 2.01
CA LEU A 69 -1.24 0.86 1.43
C LEU A 69 -1.80 1.60 0.21
N PRO A 70 -2.18 0.89 -0.88
CA PRO A 70 -2.81 1.52 -2.05
C PRO A 70 -4.23 2.00 -1.72
N LEU A 71 -4.54 3.26 -2.02
CA LEU A 71 -5.85 3.86 -1.69
C LEU A 71 -7.01 3.20 -2.45
N ASN A 72 -6.80 2.85 -3.73
CA ASN A 72 -7.81 2.21 -4.57
C ASN A 72 -8.18 0.79 -4.09
N LEU A 73 -7.34 0.18 -3.26
CA LEU A 73 -7.53 -1.16 -2.71
C LEU A 73 -7.43 -1.16 -1.19
N PHE A 74 -7.65 -0.03 -0.53
CA PHE A 74 -7.31 0.15 0.90
C PHE A 74 -7.95 -0.92 1.80
N ALA A 75 -9.24 -1.20 1.60
CA ALA A 75 -9.94 -2.24 2.35
C ALA A 75 -9.35 -3.64 2.10
N SER A 76 -9.05 -3.98 0.84
CA SER A 76 -8.43 -5.27 0.50
C SER A 76 -7.00 -5.38 1.04
N ALA A 77 -6.26 -4.27 1.05
CA ALA A 77 -4.90 -4.19 1.53
C ALA A 77 -4.82 -4.38 3.06
N LEU A 78 -5.76 -3.78 3.81
CA LEU A 78 -5.90 -4.02 5.26
C LEU A 78 -6.23 -5.48 5.59
N LEU A 79 -7.04 -6.14 4.75
CA LEU A 79 -7.44 -7.53 4.94
C LEU A 79 -6.37 -8.54 4.47
N ALA A 80 -5.29 -8.10 3.83
CA ALA A 80 -4.22 -8.96 3.32
C ALA A 80 -3.26 -9.42 4.44
N THR A 81 -3.83 -10.03 5.50
CA THR A 81 -3.15 -10.54 6.70
C THR A 81 -2.36 -11.82 6.47
N TYR A 82 -2.55 -12.49 5.33
CA TYR A 82 -1.95 -13.81 5.02
C TYR A 82 -0.48 -13.77 4.60
N LEU A 83 0.14 -12.59 4.51
CA LEU A 83 1.54 -12.42 4.06
C LEU A 83 2.49 -11.97 5.14
N THR A 84 1.99 -11.63 6.31
CA THR A 84 2.83 -11.21 7.43
C THR A 84 3.44 -12.43 8.08
N PRO A 85 4.78 -12.60 8.04
CA PRO A 85 5.43 -13.56 8.91
C PRO A 85 5.21 -13.14 10.36
N HIS A 86 5.34 -14.09 11.30
CA HIS A 86 5.20 -13.91 12.75
C HIS A 86 6.22 -12.92 13.39
N TYR A 87 6.85 -12.03 12.61
CA TYR A 87 8.01 -11.22 12.99
C TYR A 87 7.91 -9.75 12.56
N LEU A 88 6.70 -9.19 12.43
CA LEU A 88 6.57 -7.73 12.31
C LEU A 88 6.79 -7.10 13.68
N THR A 89 7.99 -6.55 13.90
CA THR A 89 8.28 -5.71 15.07
C THR A 89 7.69 -4.33 14.83
N ARG A 90 6.88 -3.85 15.77
CA ARG A 90 6.23 -2.54 15.64
C ARG A 90 7.27 -1.41 15.61
N GLN A 91 7.28 -0.60 14.56
CA GLN A 91 8.09 0.61 14.48
C GLN A 91 7.34 1.80 15.09
N PRO A 92 7.90 2.48 16.12
CA PRO A 92 7.30 3.68 16.68
C PRO A 92 7.24 4.79 15.62
N GLY A 93 6.12 5.51 15.57
CA GLY A 93 5.87 6.57 14.58
C GLY A 93 4.96 6.17 13.41
N PHE A 94 4.60 4.89 13.29
CA PHE A 94 3.64 4.41 12.30
C PHE A 94 2.30 3.98 12.94
N PRO A 95 1.17 4.13 12.23
CA PRO A 95 -0.10 3.52 12.64
C PRO A 95 0.03 2.00 12.72
N SER A 96 -0.68 1.36 13.65
CA SER A 96 -0.62 -0.09 13.90
C SER A 96 -1.12 -0.96 12.72
N TRP A 97 -1.72 -0.34 11.72
CA TRP A 97 -2.24 -0.98 10.50
C TRP A 97 -1.37 -0.67 9.28
N SER A 98 -0.28 0.10 9.45
CA SER A 98 0.67 0.39 8.37
C SER A 98 1.53 -0.81 8.07
N TRP A 99 2.01 -0.91 6.83
CA TRP A 99 3.02 -1.90 6.45
C TRP A 99 4.45 -1.38 6.57
N LEU A 100 4.58 -0.13 7.01
CA LEU A 100 5.87 0.53 7.26
C LEU A 100 6.34 0.37 8.70
N GLY A 101 5.49 -0.13 9.60
CA GLY A 101 5.80 -0.25 11.02
C GLY A 101 4.84 -1.10 11.80
#